data_AF-A0A7W9ZSE8-F1
#
_entry.id   AF-A0A7W9ZSE8-F1
#
_cell.length_a   1.000
_cell.length_b   1.000
_cell.length_c   1.000
_cell.angle_alpha   90.00
_cell.angle_beta   90.00
_cell.angle_gamma   90.00
#
_symmetry.space_group_name_H-M   'P 1'
#
loop_
_entity.id
_entity.type
_entity.pdbx_description
1 polymer ?
#
loop_
_entity_poly.entity_id
_entity_poly.type
_entity_poly.pdbx_seq_one_letter_code
_entity_poly.pdbx_strand_id
1 'polypeptide(L)'
;MSRCSLPGCRREAARPGGKREFFYCRYHAQFKARHGSHWHQTYKATELLPYIKSAQHWIKEHREDPIYRGTYWELEHFMAATGRADAAMSLRGQTAEYRARVAFARIRAAGIPTPRLIAIYLGVSALIEDDFGSHRTREFRIVQAAKAVHRLASGTHRKWDAWEPLTGGTRPVELHAYPRSSGHVLRKIGEALEKACEELARAVVPEVIAKRTQQFGPHPSHPPVAQAS
;
A
#
# COMPACT_ATOMS: atom_id res chain seq x y z
N MET A 1 7.33 -17.79 31.20
CA MET A 1 7.49 -17.39 29.78
C MET A 1 6.13 -16.99 29.25
N SER A 2 5.97 -15.77 28.74
CA SER A 2 4.70 -15.33 28.13
C SER A 2 4.55 -15.95 26.74
N ARG A 3 3.36 -16.48 26.45
CA ARG A 3 3.01 -16.97 25.10
C ARG A 3 2.60 -15.80 24.21
N CYS A 4 2.68 -15.99 22.90
CA CYS A 4 2.14 -15.04 21.94
C CYS A 4 0.63 -14.86 22.16
N SER A 5 0.18 -13.60 22.24
CA SER A 5 -1.23 -13.24 22.44
C SER A 5 -2.12 -13.42 21.21
N LEU A 6 -1.57 -13.87 20.07
CA LEU A 6 -2.40 -14.16 18.91
C LEU A 6 -3.13 -15.51 19.14
N PRO A 7 -4.48 -15.55 19.08
CA PRO A 7 -5.24 -16.78 19.24
C PRO A 7 -4.73 -17.89 18.31
N GLY A 8 -4.63 -19.12 18.84
CA GLY A 8 -4.11 -20.28 18.11
C GLY A 8 -2.58 -20.34 17.98
N CYS A 9 -1.83 -19.30 18.37
CA CYS A 9 -0.36 -19.34 18.34
C CYS A 9 0.22 -19.99 19.60
N ARG A 10 1.08 -21.00 19.41
CA ARG A 10 1.77 -21.68 20.52
C ARG A 10 3.22 -21.20 20.74
N ARG A 11 3.68 -20.20 19.99
CA ARG A 11 5.05 -19.68 20.07
C ARG A 11 5.23 -18.75 21.27
N GLU A 12 6.44 -18.69 21.81
CA GLU A 12 6.80 -17.76 22.87
C GLU A 12 6.77 -16.30 22.37
N ALA A 13 6.32 -15.40 23.24
CA ALA A 13 6.44 -13.97 22.99
C ALA A 13 7.91 -13.56 22.96
N ALA A 14 8.24 -12.51 22.21
CA ALA A 14 9.62 -12.02 22.15
C ALA A 14 10.08 -11.55 23.54
N ARG A 15 11.31 -11.92 23.93
CA ARG A 15 11.90 -11.48 25.21
C ARG A 15 11.99 -9.93 25.28
N PRO A 16 11.76 -9.34 26.47
CA PRO A 16 12.02 -7.92 26.69
C PRO A 16 13.52 -7.64 26.48
N GLY A 17 13.86 -6.63 25.66
CA GLY A 17 15.25 -6.29 25.33
C GLY A 17 15.48 -5.74 23.91
N GLY A 18 14.46 -5.74 23.05
CA GLY A 18 14.46 -4.99 21.80
C GLY A 18 13.12 -4.29 21.60
N LYS A 19 13.06 -3.30 20.69
CA LYS A 19 11.83 -2.56 20.28
C LYS A 19 10.77 -3.47 19.61
N ARG A 20 10.45 -4.63 20.19
CA ARG A 20 9.48 -5.61 19.69
C ARG A 20 8.28 -5.61 20.62
N GLU A 21 7.12 -5.81 20.03
CA GLU A 21 5.84 -5.81 20.74
C GLU A 21 5.83 -6.96 21.76
N PHE A 22 5.73 -6.60 23.04
CA PHE A 22 5.93 -7.47 24.21
C PHE A 22 4.99 -8.68 24.28
N PHE A 23 3.92 -8.67 23.48
CA PHE A 23 2.85 -9.67 23.50
C PHE A 23 2.89 -10.63 22.31
N TYR A 24 3.75 -10.39 21.32
CA TYR A 24 3.78 -11.19 20.09
C TYR A 24 5.10 -11.92 19.90
N CYS A 25 5.03 -13.11 19.29
CA CYS A 25 6.23 -13.83 18.88
C CYS A 25 6.95 -13.08 17.75
N ARG A 26 8.24 -13.38 17.53
CA ARG A 26 9.06 -12.77 16.46
C ARG A 26 8.37 -12.85 15.09
N TYR A 27 7.69 -13.95 14.81
CA TYR A 27 6.97 -14.14 13.56
C TYR A 27 5.80 -13.16 13.41
N HIS A 28 4.90 -13.03 14.39
CA HIS A 28 3.76 -12.11 14.28
C HIS A 28 4.16 -10.63 14.32
N ALA A 29 5.28 -10.30 14.97
CA ALA A 29 5.88 -8.97 14.88
C ALA A 29 6.41 -8.68 13.46
N GLN A 30 7.11 -9.64 12.83
CA GLN A 30 7.57 -9.51 11.45
C GLN A 30 6.41 -9.52 10.44
N PHE A 31 5.38 -10.33 10.71
CA PHE A 31 4.19 -10.44 9.90
C PHE A 31 3.45 -9.09 9.89
N LYS A 32 3.26 -8.43 11.05
CA LYS A 32 2.74 -7.05 11.10
C LYS A 32 3.63 -6.04 10.40
N ALA A 33 4.95 -6.09 10.60
CA ALA A 33 5.85 -5.19 9.88
C ALA A 33 5.75 -5.36 8.35
N ARG A 34 5.37 -6.55 7.87
CA ARG A 34 5.14 -6.82 6.46
C ARG A 34 3.72 -6.47 6.02
N HIS A 35 2.68 -6.74 6.80
CA HIS A 35 1.29 -6.73 6.34
C HIS A 35 0.40 -5.66 7.00
N GLY A 36 0.86 -5.01 8.06
CA GLY A 36 0.08 -4.05 8.84
C GLY A 36 -0.92 -4.70 9.80
N SER A 37 -1.01 -6.03 9.82
CA SER A 37 -1.81 -6.83 10.76
C SER A 37 -0.98 -7.98 11.28
N HIS A 38 -1.28 -8.50 12.48
CA HIS A 38 -0.61 -9.68 13.03
C HIS A 38 -1.06 -11.00 12.39
N TRP A 39 -2.20 -11.00 11.68
CA TRP A 39 -2.85 -12.20 11.17
C TRP A 39 -3.40 -12.02 9.76
N HIS A 40 -3.87 -10.82 9.41
CA HIS A 40 -4.42 -10.55 8.09
C HIS A 40 -3.29 -10.32 7.08
N GLN A 41 -3.27 -11.11 6.00
CA GLN A 41 -2.30 -10.95 4.93
C GLN A 41 -2.61 -9.70 4.09
N THR A 42 -1.71 -9.38 3.17
CA THR A 42 -1.95 -8.31 2.20
C THR A 42 -2.95 -8.78 1.15
N TYR A 43 -3.92 -7.93 0.84
CA TYR A 43 -4.90 -8.22 -0.20
C TYR A 43 -4.23 -8.51 -1.54
N LYS A 44 -4.79 -9.48 -2.25
CA LYS A 44 -4.41 -9.80 -3.62
C LYS A 44 -4.93 -8.71 -4.55
N ALA A 45 -4.28 -8.56 -5.70
CA ALA A 45 -4.74 -7.63 -6.73
C ALA A 45 -6.18 -7.97 -7.19
N THR A 46 -6.53 -9.25 -7.27
CA THR A 46 -7.87 -9.72 -7.67
C THR A 46 -8.97 -9.27 -6.71
N GLU A 47 -8.66 -9.13 -5.42
CA GLU A 47 -9.61 -8.67 -4.39
C GLU A 47 -9.75 -7.14 -4.44
N LEU A 48 -8.64 -6.43 -4.66
CA LEU A 48 -8.59 -4.97 -4.60
C LEU A 48 -9.03 -4.27 -5.89
N LEU A 49 -8.78 -4.86 -7.06
CA LEU A 49 -9.04 -4.23 -8.36
C LEU A 49 -10.51 -3.80 -8.57
N PRO A 50 -11.54 -4.58 -8.17
CA PRO A 50 -12.94 -4.14 -8.26
C PRO A 50 -13.18 -2.82 -7.52
N TYR A 51 -12.68 -2.69 -6.29
CA TYR A 51 -12.85 -1.46 -5.49
C TYR A 51 -12.09 -0.28 -6.08
N ILE A 52 -10.88 -0.50 -6.61
CA ILE A 52 -10.14 0.56 -7.29
C ILE A 52 -10.93 1.05 -8.53
N LYS A 53 -11.50 0.14 -9.33
CA LYS A 53 -12.30 0.52 -10.50
C LYS A 53 -13.54 1.33 -10.10
N SER A 54 -14.25 0.91 -9.05
CA SER A 54 -15.39 1.66 -8.52
C SER A 54 -15.00 3.03 -8.00
N ALA A 55 -13.86 3.14 -7.30
CA ALA A 55 -13.34 4.43 -6.85
C ALA A 55 -12.93 5.34 -8.03
N GLN A 56 -12.35 4.79 -9.09
CA GLN A 56 -12.07 5.56 -10.32
C GLN A 56 -13.35 6.06 -10.98
N HIS A 57 -14.40 5.24 -10.98
CA HIS A 57 -15.70 5.63 -11.51
C HIS A 57 -16.32 6.77 -10.69
N TRP A 58 -16.31 6.62 -9.35
CA TRP A 58 -16.77 7.67 -8.44
C TRP A 58 -16.01 8.99 -8.66
N ILE A 59 -14.67 8.95 -8.72
CA ILE A 59 -13.84 10.13 -8.98
C ILE A 59 -14.20 10.80 -10.32
N LYS A 60 -14.50 10.01 -11.36
CA LYS A 60 -14.85 10.55 -12.68
C LYS A 60 -16.17 11.33 -12.65
N GLU A 61 -17.15 10.85 -11.89
CA GLU A 61 -18.45 11.50 -11.71
C GLU A 61 -18.37 12.73 -10.80
N HIS A 62 -17.45 12.74 -9.83
CA HIS A 62 -17.37 13.74 -8.77
C HIS A 62 -16.13 14.65 -8.91
N ARG A 63 -15.68 14.92 -10.14
CA ARG A 63 -14.49 15.76 -10.37
C ARG A 63 -14.63 17.18 -9.82
N GLU A 64 -15.85 17.70 -9.78
CA GLU A 64 -16.17 19.03 -9.27
C GLU A 64 -16.48 19.05 -7.76
N ASP A 65 -16.50 17.89 -7.10
CA ASP A 65 -16.72 17.82 -5.65
C ASP A 65 -15.61 18.58 -4.90
N PRO A 66 -15.95 19.52 -3.99
CA PRO A 66 -14.95 20.31 -3.27
C PRO A 66 -13.99 19.49 -2.41
N ILE A 67 -14.46 18.41 -1.77
CA ILE A 67 -13.66 17.53 -0.91
C ILE A 67 -12.67 16.75 -1.77
N TYR A 68 -13.13 16.23 -2.91
CA TYR A 68 -12.24 15.58 -3.89
C TYR A 68 -11.19 16.55 -4.43
N ARG A 69 -11.58 17.77 -4.82
CA ARG A 69 -10.65 18.79 -5.34
C ARG A 69 -9.62 19.19 -4.29
N GLY A 70 -10.02 19.37 -3.03
CA GLY A 70 -9.10 19.63 -1.91
C GLY A 70 -8.08 18.51 -1.75
N THR A 71 -8.56 17.26 -1.69
CA THR A 71 -7.72 16.05 -1.61
C THR A 71 -6.74 15.97 -2.79
N TYR A 72 -7.23 16.23 -4.00
CA TYR A 72 -6.44 16.23 -5.23
C TYR A 72 -5.30 17.24 -5.15
N TRP A 73 -5.60 18.50 -4.83
CA TRP A 73 -4.58 19.55 -4.76
C TRP A 73 -3.60 19.35 -3.61
N GLU A 74 -4.04 18.86 -2.44
CA GLU A 74 -3.11 18.53 -1.35
C GLU A 74 -2.09 17.48 -1.79
N LEU A 75 -2.55 16.42 -2.47
CA LEU A 75 -1.66 15.36 -2.92
C LEU A 75 -0.79 15.80 -4.11
N GLU A 76 -1.30 16.61 -5.04
CA GLU A 76 -0.50 17.23 -6.11
C GLU A 76 0.62 18.11 -5.54
N HIS A 77 0.31 19.00 -4.59
CA HIS A 77 1.32 19.85 -3.95
C HIS A 77 2.37 19.01 -3.22
N PHE A 78 1.95 17.97 -2.50
CA PHE A 78 2.86 17.04 -1.86
C PHE A 78 3.77 16.34 -2.88
N MET A 79 3.20 15.85 -3.99
CA MET A 79 3.97 15.20 -5.04
C MET A 79 4.90 16.18 -5.76
N ALA A 80 4.50 17.42 -6.01
CA ALA A 80 5.34 18.46 -6.60
C ALA A 80 6.53 18.79 -5.69
N ALA A 81 6.31 18.82 -4.37
CA ALA A 81 7.36 19.03 -3.38
C ALA A 81 8.33 17.84 -3.21
N THR A 82 8.03 16.66 -3.79
CA THR A 82 8.96 15.54 -3.74
C THR A 82 10.21 15.84 -4.57
N GLY A 83 11.40 15.59 -4.02
CA GLY A 83 12.67 15.89 -4.67
C GLY A 83 12.96 15.01 -5.89
N ARG A 84 14.25 14.79 -6.19
CA ARG A 84 14.66 13.95 -7.32
C ARG A 84 14.33 12.47 -7.09
N ALA A 85 14.04 11.76 -8.18
CA ALA A 85 13.82 10.32 -8.18
C ALA A 85 15.16 9.57 -8.13
N ASP A 86 15.70 9.41 -6.93
CA ASP A 86 16.95 8.69 -6.71
C ASP A 86 16.83 7.19 -7.06
N ALA A 87 17.94 6.61 -7.52
CA ALA A 87 18.02 5.19 -7.83
C ALA A 87 17.90 4.31 -6.57
N ALA A 88 17.29 3.13 -6.69
CA ALA A 88 17.09 2.24 -5.53
C ALA A 88 18.39 1.89 -4.76
N MET A 89 19.54 1.91 -5.44
CA MET A 89 20.85 1.60 -4.86
C MET A 89 21.39 2.69 -3.92
N SER A 90 21.00 3.96 -4.10
CA SER A 90 21.43 5.06 -3.21
C SER A 90 20.61 5.14 -1.91
N LEU A 91 19.60 4.28 -1.75
CA LEU A 91 18.67 4.31 -0.61
C LEU A 91 19.15 3.53 0.60
N ARG A 92 20.29 2.81 0.50
CA ARG A 92 20.86 2.08 1.64
C ARG A 92 21.35 3.08 2.70
N GLY A 93 20.97 2.86 3.97
CA GLY A 93 21.35 3.74 5.08
C GLY A 93 20.47 4.99 5.25
N GLN A 94 19.60 5.30 4.29
CA GLN A 94 18.70 6.45 4.36
C GLN A 94 17.52 6.22 5.31
N THR A 95 16.99 7.32 5.86
CA THR A 95 15.81 7.31 6.75
C THR A 95 14.56 6.81 6.03
N ALA A 96 13.57 6.34 6.80
CA ALA A 96 12.32 5.85 6.23
C ALA A 96 11.54 6.97 5.51
N GLU A 97 11.59 8.17 6.07
CA GLU A 97 11.03 9.41 5.54
C GLU A 97 11.64 9.75 4.18
N TYR A 98 12.98 9.72 4.06
CA TYR A 98 13.65 9.98 2.79
C TYR A 98 13.25 8.96 1.73
N ARG A 99 13.27 7.67 2.09
CA ARG A 99 12.90 6.59 1.17
C ARG A 99 11.44 6.67 0.73
N ALA A 100 10.54 7.13 1.59
CA ALA A 100 9.14 7.39 1.22
C ALA A 100 9.04 8.56 0.23
N ARG A 101 9.76 9.67 0.46
CA ARG A 101 9.81 10.79 -0.50
C ARG A 101 10.34 10.36 -1.86
N VAL A 102 11.41 9.55 -1.91
CA VAL A 102 11.92 9.00 -3.18
C VAL A 102 10.88 8.10 -3.85
N ALA A 103 10.10 7.32 -3.11
CA ALA A 103 9.05 6.50 -3.70
C ALA A 103 8.00 7.37 -4.42
N PHE A 104 7.57 8.48 -3.81
CA PHE A 104 6.66 9.43 -4.48
C PHE A 104 7.32 10.14 -5.67
N ALA A 105 8.59 10.53 -5.56
CA ALA A 105 9.33 11.10 -6.68
C ALA A 105 9.40 10.13 -7.88
N ARG A 106 9.55 8.82 -7.62
CA ARG A 106 9.53 7.78 -8.66
C ARG A 106 8.14 7.58 -9.26
N ILE A 107 7.08 7.65 -8.45
CA ILE A 107 5.69 7.61 -8.93
C ILE A 107 5.42 8.79 -9.88
N ARG A 108 5.83 10.00 -9.50
CA ARG A 108 5.74 11.20 -10.34
C ARG A 108 6.55 11.05 -11.62
N ALA A 109 7.80 10.60 -11.53
CA ALA A 109 8.66 10.38 -12.69
C ALA A 109 8.12 9.31 -13.66
N ALA A 110 7.34 8.35 -13.15
CA ALA A 110 6.64 7.34 -13.94
C ALA A 110 5.33 7.87 -14.57
N GLY A 111 4.98 9.15 -14.39
CA GLY A 111 3.77 9.76 -14.96
C GLY A 111 2.47 9.21 -14.37
N ILE A 112 2.51 8.61 -13.19
CA ILE A 112 1.30 8.09 -12.53
C ILE A 112 0.45 9.27 -12.06
N PRO A 113 -0.81 9.39 -12.50
CA PRO A 113 -1.63 10.56 -12.18
C PRO A 113 -2.18 10.48 -10.76
N THR A 114 -2.27 11.60 -10.06
CA THR A 114 -2.79 11.72 -8.68
C THR A 114 -4.16 11.05 -8.46
N PRO A 115 -5.14 11.15 -9.37
CA PRO A 115 -6.43 10.47 -9.22
C PRO A 115 -6.27 8.94 -9.09
N ARG A 116 -5.20 8.35 -9.64
CA ARG A 116 -4.92 6.93 -9.49
C ARG A 116 -4.49 6.59 -8.05
N LEU A 117 -3.72 7.46 -7.39
CA LEU A 117 -3.30 7.27 -6.00
C LEU A 117 -4.50 7.39 -5.06
N ILE A 118 -5.34 8.40 -5.28
CA ILE A 118 -6.59 8.60 -4.53
C ILE A 118 -7.51 7.38 -4.71
N ALA A 119 -7.72 6.92 -5.95
CA ALA A 119 -8.54 5.75 -6.23
C ALA A 119 -8.02 4.48 -5.53
N ILE A 120 -6.70 4.31 -5.41
CA ILE A 120 -6.11 3.20 -4.68
C ILE A 120 -6.40 3.31 -3.19
N TYR A 121 -6.25 4.49 -2.59
CA TYR A 121 -6.52 4.69 -1.18
C TYR A 121 -8.00 4.47 -0.84
N LEU A 122 -8.90 5.02 -1.65
CA LEU A 122 -10.35 4.81 -1.53
C LEU A 122 -10.71 3.34 -1.71
N GLY A 123 -10.14 2.67 -2.73
CA GLY A 123 -10.40 1.25 -2.98
C GLY A 123 -9.92 0.34 -1.85
N VAL A 124 -8.77 0.63 -1.24
CA VAL A 124 -8.28 -0.11 -0.06
C VAL A 124 -9.18 0.13 1.14
N SER A 125 -9.60 1.38 1.37
CA SER A 125 -10.48 1.73 2.48
C SER A 125 -11.84 1.03 2.32
N ALA A 126 -12.42 1.07 1.13
CA ALA A 126 -13.67 0.40 0.80
C ALA A 126 -13.59 -1.12 0.99
N LEU A 127 -12.51 -1.76 0.51
CA LEU A 127 -12.32 -3.20 0.70
C LEU A 127 -12.23 -3.58 2.19
N ILE A 128 -11.52 -2.79 3.01
CA ILE A 128 -11.38 -3.06 4.46
C ILE A 128 -12.72 -2.94 5.19
N GLU A 129 -13.54 -1.95 4.82
CA GLU A 129 -14.85 -1.79 5.44
C GLU A 129 -15.82 -2.91 5.00
N ASP A 130 -15.80 -3.28 3.72
CA ASP A 130 -16.71 -4.26 3.12
C ASP A 130 -16.39 -5.73 3.46
N ASP A 131 -15.11 -6.04 3.70
CA ASP A 131 -14.65 -7.38 4.05
C ASP A 131 -14.85 -7.69 5.55
N PHE A 132 -15.76 -8.62 5.85
CA PHE A 132 -16.07 -9.06 7.22
C PHE A 132 -14.89 -9.77 7.89
N GLY A 133 -13.95 -10.30 7.11
CA GLY A 133 -12.71 -10.89 7.61
C GLY A 133 -11.59 -9.88 7.85
N SER A 134 -11.79 -8.60 7.54
CA SER A 134 -10.71 -7.61 7.52
C SER A 134 -10.23 -7.19 8.91
N HIS A 135 -8.94 -6.85 9.00
CA HIS A 135 -8.40 -6.18 10.19
C HIS A 135 -8.61 -4.67 10.09
N ARG A 136 -9.69 -4.16 10.70
CA ARG A 136 -10.09 -2.74 10.67
C ARG A 136 -9.24 -1.87 11.60
N THR A 137 -7.94 -1.78 11.32
CA THR A 137 -7.01 -0.88 12.01
C THR A 137 -6.38 0.08 11.04
N ARG A 138 -6.09 1.28 11.54
CA ARG A 138 -5.36 2.32 10.79
C ARG A 138 -4.05 1.78 10.18
N GLU A 139 -3.23 1.11 11.00
CA GLU A 139 -1.95 0.51 10.57
C GLU A 139 -2.13 -0.45 9.38
N PHE A 140 -3.17 -1.30 9.42
CA PHE A 140 -3.45 -2.20 8.31
C PHE A 140 -3.79 -1.42 7.04
N ARG A 141 -4.72 -0.47 7.12
CA ARG A 141 -5.15 0.38 5.99
C ARG A 141 -3.97 1.12 5.33
N ILE A 142 -3.17 1.85 6.10
CA ILE A 142 -2.04 2.62 5.57
C ILE A 142 -0.98 1.71 4.93
N VAL A 143 -0.73 0.52 5.49
CA VAL A 143 0.23 -0.45 4.92
C VAL A 143 -0.31 -1.06 3.63
N GLN A 144 -1.60 -1.40 3.54
CA GLN A 144 -2.20 -1.92 2.32
C GLN A 144 -2.18 -0.87 1.20
N ALA A 145 -2.59 0.37 1.50
CA ALA A 145 -2.55 1.48 0.55
C ALA A 145 -1.13 1.76 0.07
N ALA A 146 -0.17 1.85 0.99
CA ALA A 146 1.24 2.05 0.66
C ALA A 146 1.79 0.95 -0.24
N LYS A 147 1.45 -0.32 0.00
CA LYS A 147 1.88 -1.42 -0.86
C LYS A 147 1.29 -1.34 -2.26
N ALA A 148 0.00 -1.05 -2.38
CA ALA A 148 -0.67 -0.93 -3.67
C ALA A 148 -0.05 0.21 -4.49
N VAL A 149 0.17 1.37 -3.88
CA VAL A 149 0.83 2.52 -4.51
C VAL A 149 2.30 2.24 -4.83
N HIS A 150 3.06 1.66 -3.89
CA HIS A 150 4.49 1.42 -4.09
C HIS A 150 4.75 0.47 -5.26
N ARG A 151 3.86 -0.51 -5.52
CA ARG A 151 3.98 -1.42 -6.68
C ARG A 151 3.92 -0.70 -8.03
N LEU A 152 3.37 0.51 -8.12
CA LEU A 152 3.27 1.27 -9.37
C LEU A 152 4.64 1.72 -9.92
N ALA A 153 5.62 1.94 -9.04
CA ALA A 153 6.92 2.50 -9.43
C ALA A 153 8.12 1.95 -8.62
N SER A 154 7.99 0.78 -7.99
CA SER A 154 9.04 0.24 -7.11
C SER A 154 10.23 -0.37 -7.86
N GLY A 155 10.07 -0.84 -9.10
CA GLY A 155 11.12 -1.53 -9.86
C GLY A 155 12.21 -0.62 -10.41
N THR A 156 13.48 -0.99 -10.22
CA THR A 156 14.61 -0.45 -11.00
C THR A 156 15.13 -1.57 -11.89
N HIS A 157 15.19 -1.27 -13.18
CA HIS A 157 15.76 -2.15 -14.21
C HIS A 157 16.87 -1.37 -14.93
N ARG A 158 18.11 -1.85 -14.85
CA ARG A 158 19.26 -1.26 -15.56
C ARG A 158 19.97 -2.35 -16.36
N LYS A 159 20.27 -2.05 -17.62
CA LYS A 159 21.15 -2.83 -18.48
C LYS A 159 22.39 -2.00 -18.80
N TRP A 160 23.57 -2.60 -18.74
CA TRP A 160 24.81 -1.98 -19.21
C TRP A 160 25.77 -3.06 -19.70
N ASP A 161 26.65 -2.67 -20.61
CA ASP A 161 27.70 -3.55 -21.11
C ASP A 161 28.90 -3.51 -20.15
N ALA A 162 29.22 -4.66 -19.56
CA ALA A 162 30.37 -4.82 -18.68
C ALA A 162 31.52 -5.45 -19.48
N TRP A 163 32.72 -4.92 -19.30
CA TRP A 163 33.92 -5.49 -19.91
C TRP A 163 34.17 -6.91 -19.39
N GLU A 164 34.45 -7.84 -20.32
CA GLU A 164 34.73 -9.25 -20.01
C GLU A 164 36.23 -9.54 -20.17
N PRO A 165 36.96 -9.76 -19.05
CA PRO A 165 38.42 -9.90 -19.08
C PRO A 165 38.93 -11.11 -19.88
N LEU A 166 38.12 -12.16 -20.01
CA LEU A 166 38.50 -13.44 -20.61
C LEU A 166 38.38 -13.45 -22.14
N THR A 167 37.49 -12.63 -22.70
CA THR A 167 37.21 -12.60 -24.15
C THR A 167 37.62 -11.28 -24.80
N GLY A 168 38.02 -10.27 -24.00
CA GLY A 168 38.34 -8.93 -24.49
C GLY A 168 37.13 -8.15 -25.00
N GLY A 169 35.92 -8.73 -24.92
CA GLY A 169 34.67 -8.12 -25.37
C GLY A 169 33.86 -7.49 -24.24
N THR A 170 32.60 -7.17 -24.54
CA THR A 170 31.63 -6.70 -23.57
C THR A 170 30.48 -7.70 -23.42
N ARG A 171 30.05 -7.94 -22.18
CA ARG A 171 28.87 -8.75 -21.86
C ARG A 171 27.73 -7.86 -21.34
N PRO A 172 26.49 -8.05 -21.80
CA PRO A 172 25.35 -7.33 -21.23
C PRO A 172 25.08 -7.82 -19.80
N VAL A 173 25.03 -6.89 -18.86
CA VAL A 173 24.70 -7.14 -17.45
C VAL A 173 23.38 -6.46 -17.12
N GLU A 174 22.47 -7.20 -16.49
CA GLU A 174 21.16 -6.70 -16.06
C GLU A 174 21.06 -6.67 -14.54
N LEU A 175 20.50 -5.58 -14.00
CA LEU A 175 20.20 -5.43 -12.58
C LEU A 175 18.72 -5.17 -12.37
N HIS A 176 18.09 -6.09 -11.63
CA HIS A 176 16.75 -5.92 -11.08
C HIS A 176 16.84 -5.59 -9.58
N ALA A 177 16.60 -4.32 -9.22
CA ALA A 177 16.57 -3.90 -7.83
C ALA A 177 15.15 -3.45 -7.44
N TYR A 178 14.56 -4.16 -6.48
CA TYR A 178 13.27 -3.81 -5.88
C TYR A 178 13.50 -3.46 -4.40
N PRO A 179 13.20 -2.22 -3.96
CA PRO A 179 13.20 -1.89 -2.54
C PRO A 179 12.27 -2.84 -1.79
N ARG A 180 12.73 -3.37 -0.64
CA ARG A 180 11.87 -4.21 0.21
C ARG A 180 10.66 -3.40 0.69
N SER A 181 9.46 -3.83 0.29
CA SER A 181 8.17 -3.26 0.67
C SER A 181 7.75 -3.74 2.08
N SER A 182 8.44 -3.27 3.12
CA SER A 182 8.14 -3.63 4.50
C SER A 182 8.64 -2.57 5.50
N GLY A 183 8.01 -2.50 6.67
CA GLY A 183 8.48 -1.69 7.78
C GLY A 183 8.15 -0.20 7.66
N HIS A 184 8.93 0.64 8.34
CA HIS A 184 8.64 2.07 8.52
C HIS A 184 8.46 2.86 7.22
N VAL A 185 9.10 2.47 6.12
CA VAL A 185 8.93 3.16 4.81
C VAL A 185 7.48 3.07 4.33
N LEU A 186 6.84 1.89 4.45
CA LEU A 186 5.43 1.74 4.06
C LEU A 186 4.51 2.58 4.94
N ARG A 187 4.80 2.67 6.25
CA ARG A 187 4.05 3.54 7.15
C ARG A 187 4.12 4.98 6.70
N LYS A 188 5.31 5.48 6.37
CA LYS A 188 5.50 6.86 5.90
C LYS A 188 4.80 7.15 4.57
N ILE A 189 4.81 6.20 3.63
CA ILE A 189 4.04 6.33 2.39
C ILE A 189 2.54 6.35 2.68
N GLY A 190 2.06 5.42 3.52
CA GLY A 190 0.65 5.31 3.85
C GLY A 190 0.11 6.48 4.68
N GLU A 191 0.89 6.99 5.64
CA GLU A 191 0.60 8.20 6.42
C GLU A 191 0.46 9.43 5.51
N ALA A 192 1.32 9.57 4.49
CA ALA A 192 1.22 10.66 3.53
C ALA A 192 -0.06 10.57 2.66
N LEU A 193 -0.43 9.35 2.24
CA LEU A 193 -1.68 9.13 1.49
C LEU A 193 -2.91 9.40 2.36
N GLU A 194 -2.92 8.86 3.58
CA GLU A 194 -4.02 9.03 4.52
C GLU A 194 -4.21 10.49 4.89
N LYS A 195 -3.12 11.24 5.16
CA LYS A 195 -3.21 12.66 5.48
C LYS A 195 -4.05 13.44 4.45
N ALA A 196 -3.84 13.17 3.16
CA ALA A 196 -4.60 13.82 2.10
C ALA A 196 -6.00 13.22 1.89
N CYS A 197 -6.15 11.89 2.03
CA CYS A 197 -7.34 11.18 1.58
C CYS A 197 -8.31 10.77 2.69
N GLU A 198 -7.98 10.93 3.98
CA GLU A 198 -8.78 10.40 5.08
C GLU A 198 -10.18 11.00 5.14
N GLU A 199 -10.31 12.32 5.03
CA GLU A 199 -11.63 12.99 5.05
C GLU A 199 -12.49 12.54 3.87
N LEU A 200 -11.93 12.52 2.66
CA LEU A 200 -12.62 12.02 1.48
C LEU A 200 -13.05 10.56 1.67
N ALA A 201 -12.17 9.69 2.17
CA ALA A 201 -12.48 8.29 2.39
C ALA A 201 -13.63 8.09 3.38
N ARG A 202 -13.66 8.86 4.48
CA ARG A 202 -14.79 8.80 5.44
C ARG A 202 -16.12 9.16 4.78
N ALA A 203 -16.13 10.12 3.87
CA ALA A 203 -17.34 10.55 3.18
C ALA A 203 -17.81 9.54 2.12
N VAL A 204 -16.89 9.01 1.30
CA VAL A 204 -17.28 8.38 0.01
C VAL A 204 -17.15 6.86 -0.02
N VAL A 205 -16.50 6.24 0.97
CA VAL A 205 -16.32 4.79 1.01
C VAL A 205 -17.65 4.02 0.88
N PRO A 206 -18.76 4.40 1.56
CA PRO A 206 -20.05 3.72 1.37
C PRO A 206 -20.53 3.72 -0.08
N GLU A 207 -20.36 4.83 -0.80
CA GLU A 207 -20.74 4.94 -2.22
C GLU A 207 -19.82 4.12 -3.13
N VAL A 208 -18.52 4.07 -2.83
CA VAL A 208 -17.56 3.21 -3.56
C VAL A 208 -17.92 1.74 -3.40
N ILE A 209 -18.33 1.32 -2.19
CA ILE A 209 -18.82 -0.05 -1.92
C ILE A 209 -20.11 -0.29 -2.71
N ALA A 210 -21.09 0.62 -2.65
CA ALA A 210 -22.34 0.48 -3.38
C ALA A 210 -22.11 0.33 -4.90
N LYS A 211 -21.23 1.15 -5.49
CA LYS A 211 -20.83 1.04 -6.91
C LYS A 211 -20.13 -0.28 -7.21
N ARG A 212 -19.23 -0.75 -6.34
CA ARG A 212 -18.60 -2.07 -6.47
C ARG A 212 -19.65 -3.17 -6.45
N THR A 213 -20.57 -3.14 -5.50
CA THR A 213 -21.61 -4.15 -5.35
C THR A 213 -22.54 -4.20 -6.57
N GLN A 214 -22.92 -3.04 -7.11
CA GLN A 214 -23.71 -2.95 -8.33
C GLN A 214 -22.99 -3.56 -9.56
N GLN A 215 -21.67 -3.36 -9.67
CA GLN A 215 -20.89 -3.79 -10.84
C GLN A 215 -20.36 -5.23 -10.75
N PHE A 216 -20.02 -5.70 -9.55
CA PHE A 216 -19.30 -6.97 -9.34
C PHE A 216 -20.04 -7.94 -8.41
N GLY A 217 -21.24 -7.59 -7.95
CA GLY A 217 -21.99 -8.37 -6.96
C GLY A 217 -21.51 -8.14 -5.52
N PRO A 218 -22.09 -8.84 -4.53
CA PRO A 218 -21.69 -8.72 -3.11
C PRO A 218 -20.24 -9.17 -2.87
N HIS A 219 -19.66 -8.77 -1.74
CA HIS A 219 -18.33 -9.24 -1.37
C HIS A 219 -18.40 -10.74 -0.98
N PRO A 220 -17.40 -11.57 -1.33
CA PRO A 220 -17.42 -13.00 -1.01
C PRO A 220 -17.52 -13.35 0.48
N SER A 221 -17.18 -12.42 1.37
CA SER A 221 -17.33 -12.60 2.82
C SER A 221 -18.75 -12.36 3.32
N HIS A 222 -19.64 -11.79 2.49
CA HIS A 222 -21.03 -11.56 2.87
C HIS A 222 -21.80 -12.88 2.81
N PRO A 223 -22.74 -13.12 3.74
CA PRO A 223 -23.60 -14.29 3.65
C PRO A 223 -24.40 -14.23 2.33
N PRO A 224 -24.72 -15.39 1.73
CA PRO A 224 -25.59 -15.41 0.55
C PRO A 224 -26.92 -14.74 0.89
N VAL A 225 -27.33 -13.79 0.06
CA VAL A 225 -28.66 -13.17 0.20
C VAL A 225 -29.68 -14.27 -0.05
N ALA A 226 -30.44 -14.65 0.98
CA ALA A 226 -31.53 -15.60 0.84
C ALA A 226 -32.51 -15.03 -0.21
N GLN A 227 -32.71 -15.77 -1.30
CA GLN A 227 -33.78 -15.44 -2.25
C GLN A 227 -35.08 -15.69 -1.51
N ALA A 228 -35.88 -14.64 -1.28
CA ALA A 228 -37.24 -14.78 -0.79
C ALA A 228 -38.04 -15.51 -1.88
N SER A 229 -38.48 -16.73 -1.55
CA SER A 229 -39.41 -17.53 -2.34
C SER A 229 -40.79 -16.90 -2.40
#